data_AF-A0A363UME3-F1
#
_entry.id   AF-A0A363UME3-F1
#
_cell.length_a   1.000
_cell.length_b   1.000
_cell.length_c   1.000
_cell.angle_alpha   90.00
_cell.angle_beta   90.00
_cell.angle_gamma   90.00
#
_symmetry.space_group_name_H-M   'P 1'
#
loop_
_entity.id
_entity.type
_entity.pdbx_description
1 polymer ?
#
loop_
_entity_poly.entity_id
_entity_poly.type
_entity_poly.pdbx_seq_one_letter_code
_entity_poly.pdbx_strand_id
1 'polypeptide(L)'
;MKFAALAGLPIVLAIAVWWLVAATTPTRPADPSQQPDPFASSGPEAVDDPPLAAGAKPTSSRIRPTGPDNRATQAAPPRRTDWPLAQQFTASRDLYQLAETIRTQAIEGDAEAMWTLGRIYDSCELLAVKYGSGHQPGEARRSLETVISAMPPNSAVYHRRQFERCQGFVQTPEALENAEIWQTLAAEAGHPAARMKSWLDRRMDADIGAPSRAQVIALVQSGHPDALATAPRLLALQTPEPPQVNEAISELAWTLAACSLGMDCSPMGESTQIRCIWANCGPEDHLPDVIRAEADPYIYQQAISYAERLEAHLNTGTLGTAEWVELQALPNQGEPN
;
A
#
# COMPACT_ATOMS: atom_id res chain seq x y z
N MET A 1 49.57 26.52 56.02
CA MET A 1 48.63 25.55 56.64
C MET A 1 47.47 25.40 55.66
N LYS A 2 46.96 24.25 55.20
CA LYS A 2 47.27 22.81 55.28
C LYS A 2 46.16 22.13 54.41
N PHE A 3 46.51 21.15 53.56
CA PHE A 3 45.68 20.13 52.85
C PHE A 3 44.59 20.61 51.85
N ALA A 4 44.49 20.20 50.58
CA ALA A 4 44.60 18.91 49.88
C ALA A 4 43.35 17.99 49.95
N ALA A 5 42.70 17.88 48.78
CA ALA A 5 42.30 16.65 48.07
C ALA A 5 40.98 15.88 48.37
N LEU A 6 40.38 15.44 47.24
CA LEU A 6 39.69 14.17 46.93
C LEU A 6 38.16 14.03 47.08
N ALA A 7 37.55 13.85 45.90
CA ALA A 7 36.73 12.72 45.44
C ALA A 7 35.55 12.20 46.29
N GLY A 8 34.39 12.07 45.64
CA GLY A 8 33.32 11.20 46.08
C GLY A 8 32.04 11.36 45.27
N LEU A 9 31.89 10.58 44.20
CA LEU A 9 30.56 10.13 43.74
C LEU A 9 30.19 8.91 44.61
N PRO A 10 28.91 8.76 45.01
CA PRO A 10 28.19 7.65 44.40
C PRO A 10 26.72 7.94 44.07
N ILE A 11 26.28 7.13 43.11
CA ILE A 11 24.94 6.86 42.61
C ILE A 11 23.94 6.59 43.75
N VAL A 12 22.77 7.25 43.72
CA VAL A 12 21.51 6.70 44.26
C VAL A 12 20.37 6.98 43.29
N LEU A 13 19.63 5.89 43.03
CA LEU A 13 18.45 5.75 42.19
C LEU A 13 17.37 6.82 42.40
N ALA A 14 16.72 7.21 41.30
CA ALA A 14 15.29 7.53 41.30
C ALA A 14 14.66 7.09 39.98
N ILE A 15 14.26 5.81 39.95
CA ILE A 15 13.28 5.26 39.02
C ILE A 15 11.90 5.51 39.65
N ALA A 16 11.02 6.23 38.97
CA ALA A 16 9.57 6.23 39.20
C ALA A 16 8.93 6.50 37.82
N VAL A 17 8.66 5.48 37.02
CA VAL A 17 7.38 4.75 37.00
C VAL A 17 6.19 5.70 37.14
N TRP A 18 5.75 6.24 36.01
CA TRP A 18 4.42 6.84 35.85
C TRP A 18 3.72 6.18 34.66
N TRP A 19 3.07 5.05 34.94
CA TRP A 19 1.95 4.52 34.17
C TRP A 19 0.95 3.92 35.15
N LEU A 20 -0.34 4.06 34.81
CA LEU A 20 -1.57 3.68 35.53
C LEU A 20 -2.18 4.72 36.50
N VAL A 21 -3.02 5.58 35.94
CA VAL A 21 -4.36 5.80 36.52
C VAL A 21 -5.36 5.14 35.57
N ALA A 22 -5.79 3.93 35.96
CA ALA A 22 -6.96 3.29 35.40
C ALA A 22 -8.20 4.08 35.85
N ALA A 23 -9.00 4.54 34.89
CA ALA A 23 -10.33 5.04 35.15
C ALA A 23 -11.21 3.86 35.58
N THR A 24 -11.51 3.76 36.87
CA THR A 24 -12.54 2.88 37.41
C THR A 24 -13.90 3.55 37.26
N THR A 25 -14.55 3.34 36.10
CA THR A 25 -15.99 3.62 35.98
C THR A 25 -16.78 2.46 36.56
N PRO A 26 -17.66 2.69 37.57
CA PRO A 26 -18.54 1.64 38.06
C PRO A 26 -19.61 1.32 37.01
N THR A 27 -19.57 0.09 36.50
CA THR A 27 -20.61 -0.51 35.65
C THR A 27 -21.92 -0.61 36.42
N ARG A 28 -22.92 0.14 35.95
CA ARG A 28 -24.32 0.02 36.36
C ARG A 28 -24.89 -1.26 35.71
N PRO A 29 -25.58 -2.14 36.46
CA PRO A 29 -26.19 -3.33 35.87
C PRO A 29 -27.31 -2.93 34.91
N ALA A 30 -27.27 -3.51 33.71
CA ALA A 30 -28.26 -3.33 32.65
C ALA A 30 -29.58 -4.02 33.04
N ASP A 31 -30.67 -3.28 32.84
CA ASP A 31 -32.06 -3.72 32.99
C ASP A 31 -32.45 -4.60 31.78
N PRO A 32 -32.81 -5.88 31.98
CA PRO A 32 -33.17 -6.79 30.91
C PRO A 32 -34.67 -6.67 30.62
N SER A 33 -35.10 -5.55 30.03
CA SER A 33 -36.49 -5.42 29.58
C SER A 33 -36.68 -4.32 28.53
N GLN A 34 -36.11 -4.49 27.34
CA GLN A 34 -36.58 -3.78 26.13
C GLN A 34 -36.06 -4.43 24.84
N GLN A 35 -36.77 -5.45 24.37
CA GLN A 35 -36.89 -5.74 22.94
C GLN A 35 -38.04 -4.91 22.38
N PRO A 36 -37.83 -4.26 21.23
CA PRO A 36 -38.92 -4.11 20.27
C PRO A 36 -38.63 -4.94 19.02
N ASP A 37 -39.63 -5.75 18.68
CA ASP A 37 -39.72 -6.56 17.47
C ASP A 37 -39.72 -5.70 16.18
N PRO A 38 -39.37 -6.33 15.05
CA PRO A 38 -39.39 -5.75 13.70
C PRO A 38 -40.83 -5.64 13.17
N PHE A 39 -40.98 -5.02 12.00
CA PHE A 39 -42.21 -4.77 11.23
C PHE A 39 -42.87 -3.39 11.41
N ALA A 40 -42.58 -2.48 10.47
CA ALA A 40 -43.57 -1.55 9.95
C ALA A 40 -43.30 -1.30 8.45
N SER A 41 -44.13 -1.90 7.61
CA SER A 41 -44.26 -1.60 6.19
C SER A 41 -44.99 -0.26 5.99
N SER A 42 -44.60 0.51 4.98
CA SER A 42 -45.49 1.50 4.36
C SER A 42 -45.21 1.50 2.86
N GLY A 43 -46.22 1.12 2.09
CA GLY A 43 -46.20 1.08 0.62
C GLY A 43 -46.32 2.45 -0.03
N PRO A 44 -46.36 2.48 -1.37
CA PRO A 44 -46.17 3.68 -2.18
C PRO A 44 -47.49 4.44 -2.41
N GLU A 45 -47.40 5.76 -2.43
CA GLU A 45 -48.49 6.64 -2.86
C GLU A 45 -48.28 7.04 -4.33
N ALA A 46 -49.33 6.86 -5.13
CA ALA A 46 -49.41 7.18 -6.54
C ALA A 46 -50.37 8.37 -6.75
N VAL A 47 -50.47 8.83 -8.02
CA VAL A 47 -51.55 9.67 -8.60
C VAL A 47 -51.23 11.19 -8.48
N ASP A 48 -51.19 12.06 -9.51
CA ASP A 48 -51.71 12.09 -10.89
C ASP A 48 -50.98 13.19 -11.74
N ASP A 49 -50.73 12.91 -13.02
CA ASP A 49 -50.66 13.88 -14.16
C ASP A 49 -52.12 14.18 -14.63
N PRO A 50 -52.50 15.09 -15.58
CA PRO A 50 -51.78 15.65 -16.76
C PRO A 50 -52.29 17.09 -17.15
N PRO A 51 -52.47 17.55 -18.43
CA PRO A 51 -51.85 17.28 -19.75
C PRO A 51 -51.46 18.54 -20.58
N LEU A 52 -50.73 18.33 -21.70
CA LEU A 52 -50.90 18.87 -23.10
C LEU A 52 -49.52 19.16 -23.75
N ALA A 53 -48.97 18.25 -24.57
CA ALA A 53 -49.27 17.97 -25.98
C ALA A 53 -48.50 18.86 -26.99
N ALA A 54 -47.56 18.25 -27.73
CA ALA A 54 -47.68 17.99 -29.18
C ALA A 54 -46.32 17.98 -29.92
N GLY A 55 -45.99 16.83 -30.52
CA GLY A 55 -45.56 16.76 -31.92
C GLY A 55 -44.08 16.86 -32.28
N ALA A 56 -43.39 15.72 -32.38
CA ALA A 56 -42.36 15.50 -33.41
C ALA A 56 -42.16 13.99 -33.68
N LYS A 57 -42.28 13.60 -34.95
CA LYS A 57 -42.10 12.23 -35.46
C LYS A 57 -40.61 11.85 -35.48
N PRO A 58 -40.21 10.62 -35.09
CA PRO A 58 -38.84 10.17 -35.30
C PRO A 58 -38.64 9.68 -36.73
N THR A 59 -37.79 10.38 -37.49
CA THR A 59 -37.32 9.92 -38.80
C THR A 59 -36.29 8.82 -38.60
N SER A 60 -36.69 7.59 -38.92
CA SER A 60 -35.83 6.41 -39.02
C SER A 60 -34.79 6.63 -40.13
N SER A 61 -33.54 6.87 -39.75
CA SER A 61 -32.41 6.80 -40.68
C SER A 61 -31.73 5.43 -40.51
N ARG A 62 -31.98 4.54 -41.49
CA ARG A 62 -31.24 3.29 -41.65
C ARG A 62 -29.79 3.64 -42.02
N ILE A 63 -28.88 3.55 -41.06
CA ILE A 63 -27.46 3.38 -41.36
C ILE A 63 -27.25 1.88 -41.61
N ARG A 64 -26.90 1.55 -42.85
CA ARG A 64 -26.58 0.18 -43.28
C ARG A 64 -25.14 -0.15 -42.82
N PRO A 65 -24.89 -1.32 -42.23
CA PRO A 65 -23.57 -1.70 -41.73
C PRO A 65 -22.70 -2.22 -42.88
N THR A 66 -21.57 -1.56 -43.13
CA THR A 66 -20.52 -2.09 -44.01
C THR A 66 -19.16 -1.69 -43.47
N GLY A 67 -18.53 -2.61 -42.75
CA GLY A 67 -17.13 -2.58 -42.39
C GLY A 67 -16.85 -3.77 -41.49
N PRO A 68 -16.03 -4.76 -41.89
CA PRO A 68 -15.57 -5.77 -40.95
C PRO A 68 -14.75 -5.05 -39.88
N ASP A 69 -15.21 -5.15 -38.63
CA ASP A 69 -14.45 -4.85 -37.43
C ASP A 69 -13.23 -5.76 -37.38
N ASN A 70 -12.19 -5.40 -38.13
CA ASN A 70 -10.84 -5.86 -37.88
C ASN A 70 -10.29 -5.09 -36.68
N ARG A 71 -10.96 -5.20 -35.55
CA ARG A 71 -10.30 -5.03 -34.25
C ARG A 71 -9.52 -6.31 -34.05
N ALA A 72 -8.40 -6.40 -34.77
CA ALA A 72 -7.36 -7.35 -34.47
C ALA A 72 -7.14 -7.26 -32.97
N THR A 73 -7.42 -8.36 -32.27
CA THR A 73 -6.97 -8.60 -30.91
C THR A 73 -5.47 -8.36 -30.94
N GLN A 74 -5.04 -7.12 -30.68
CA GLN A 74 -3.65 -6.82 -30.45
C GLN A 74 -3.31 -7.66 -29.23
N ALA A 75 -2.54 -8.71 -29.45
CA ALA A 75 -1.97 -9.50 -28.38
C ALA A 75 -1.37 -8.51 -27.38
N ALA A 76 -1.74 -8.65 -26.11
CA ALA A 76 -1.21 -7.80 -25.06
C ALA A 76 0.32 -7.80 -25.17
N PRO A 77 1.00 -6.64 -25.09
CA PRO A 77 2.45 -6.59 -25.13
C PRO A 77 3.01 -7.52 -24.05
N PRO A 78 4.14 -8.22 -24.34
CA PRO A 78 4.76 -9.11 -23.37
C PRO A 78 5.07 -8.34 -22.09
N ARG A 79 4.79 -8.97 -20.94
CA ARG A 79 5.05 -8.41 -19.62
C ARG A 79 6.53 -8.02 -19.51
N ARG A 80 6.78 -6.80 -19.02
CA ARG A 80 8.11 -6.35 -18.64
C ARG A 80 8.46 -6.93 -17.28
N THR A 81 9.51 -7.73 -17.22
CA THR A 81 10.01 -8.34 -15.97
C THR A 81 11.27 -7.62 -15.44
N ASP A 82 11.84 -6.71 -16.22
CA ASP A 82 12.98 -5.89 -15.85
C ASP A 82 12.51 -4.49 -15.39
N TRP A 83 12.55 -4.26 -14.08
CA TRP A 83 12.35 -2.93 -13.47
C TRP A 83 13.63 -2.54 -12.74
N PRO A 84 14.65 -2.01 -13.45
CA PRO A 84 15.99 -1.86 -12.88
C PRO A 84 16.05 -0.91 -11.68
N LEU A 85 15.23 0.15 -11.66
CA LEU A 85 15.21 1.09 -10.55
C LEU A 85 14.45 0.52 -9.34
N ALA A 86 13.33 -0.17 -9.54
CA ALA A 86 12.71 -0.96 -8.47
C ALA A 86 13.68 -1.98 -7.85
N GLN A 87 14.48 -2.69 -8.66
CA GLN A 87 15.50 -3.63 -8.17
C GLN A 87 16.62 -2.91 -7.41
N GLN A 88 17.11 -1.78 -7.95
CA GLN A 88 18.13 -0.97 -7.28
C GLN A 88 17.64 -0.39 -5.96
N PHE A 89 16.40 0.08 -5.88
CA PHE A 89 15.79 0.55 -4.64
C PHE A 89 15.83 -0.54 -3.57
N THR A 90 15.31 -1.73 -3.88
CA THR A 90 15.28 -2.88 -2.96
C THR A 90 16.68 -3.29 -2.49
N ALA A 91 17.63 -3.37 -3.42
CA ALA A 91 19.00 -3.81 -3.15
C ALA A 91 19.88 -2.72 -2.49
N SER A 92 19.50 -1.45 -2.60
CA SER A 92 20.35 -0.35 -2.15
C SER A 92 20.58 -0.38 -0.64
N ARG A 93 21.85 -0.21 -0.27
CA ARG A 93 22.31 0.02 1.11
C ARG A 93 22.43 1.50 1.45
N ASP A 94 22.34 2.38 0.46
CA ASP A 94 22.45 3.82 0.59
C ASP A 94 21.43 4.48 -0.33
N LEU A 95 20.28 4.84 0.24
CA LEU A 95 19.20 5.49 -0.49
C LEU A 95 19.49 6.95 -0.79
N TYR A 96 20.37 7.58 -0.02
CA TYR A 96 20.84 8.93 -0.30
C TYR A 96 21.65 8.95 -1.60
N GLN A 97 22.62 8.04 -1.74
CA GLN A 97 23.40 7.91 -2.98
C GLN A 97 22.52 7.54 -4.19
N LEU A 98 21.55 6.64 -4.00
CA LEU A 98 20.63 6.28 -5.08
C LEU A 98 19.80 7.49 -5.52
N ALA A 99 19.24 8.26 -4.58
CA ALA A 99 18.50 9.48 -4.88
C ALA A 99 19.33 10.46 -5.72
N GLU A 100 20.56 10.75 -5.30
CA GLU A 100 21.48 11.64 -6.03
C GLU A 100 21.73 11.16 -7.47
N THR A 101 21.85 9.84 -7.66
CA THR A 101 22.13 9.25 -8.97
C THR A 101 20.94 9.36 -9.93
N ILE A 102 19.71 9.20 -9.44
CA ILE A 102 18.50 9.15 -10.29
C ILE A 102 17.82 10.52 -10.43
N ARG A 103 18.19 11.50 -9.60
CA ARG A 103 17.52 12.81 -9.54
C ARG A 103 17.47 13.54 -10.88
N THR A 104 18.54 13.50 -11.67
CA THR A 104 18.56 14.16 -12.98
C THR A 104 17.54 13.53 -13.93
N GLN A 105 17.43 12.20 -13.98
CA GLN A 105 16.44 11.50 -14.81
C GLN A 105 15.02 11.82 -14.37
N ALA A 106 14.78 11.90 -13.06
CA ALA A 106 13.49 12.31 -12.51
C ALA A 106 13.12 13.74 -12.93
N ILE A 107 14.06 14.69 -12.90
CA ILE A 107 13.84 16.06 -13.37
C ILE A 107 13.56 16.10 -14.88
N GLU A 108 14.19 15.23 -15.65
CA GLU A 108 14.02 15.13 -17.10
C GLU A 108 12.71 14.45 -17.54
N GLY A 109 11.89 13.97 -16.61
CA GLY A 109 10.57 13.39 -16.93
C GLY A 109 10.51 11.87 -16.84
N ASP A 110 11.56 11.18 -16.41
CA ASP A 110 11.53 9.71 -16.30
C ASP A 110 10.61 9.27 -15.15
N ALA A 111 9.49 8.65 -15.50
CA ALA A 111 8.44 8.29 -14.57
C ALA A 111 8.88 7.26 -13.51
N GLU A 112 9.80 6.35 -13.86
CA GLU A 112 10.37 5.35 -12.95
C GLU A 112 11.33 6.01 -11.95
N ALA A 113 12.17 6.94 -12.42
CA ALA A 113 13.04 7.73 -11.57
C ALA A 113 12.24 8.62 -10.61
N MET A 114 11.18 9.30 -11.09
CA MET A 114 10.27 10.07 -10.25
C MET A 114 9.62 9.21 -9.16
N TRP A 115 9.08 8.05 -9.52
CA TRP A 115 8.46 7.14 -8.57
C TRP A 115 9.46 6.64 -7.53
N THR A 116 10.64 6.18 -7.99
CA THR A 116 11.69 5.67 -7.12
C THR A 116 12.20 6.75 -6.17
N LEU A 117 12.39 7.98 -6.66
CA LEU A 117 12.81 9.12 -5.85
C LEU A 117 11.77 9.48 -4.80
N GLY A 118 10.49 9.52 -5.17
CA GLY A 118 9.38 9.70 -4.23
C GLY A 118 9.31 8.61 -3.16
N ARG A 119 9.56 7.35 -3.52
CA ARG A 119 9.65 6.24 -2.53
C ARG A 119 10.83 6.39 -1.58
N ILE A 120 11.99 6.82 -2.08
CA ILE A 120 13.17 7.07 -1.24
C ILE A 120 12.84 8.13 -0.19
N TYR A 121 12.30 9.27 -0.62
CA TYR A 121 11.95 10.35 0.29
C TYR A 121 10.91 9.92 1.33
N ASP A 122 9.83 9.25 0.92
CA ASP A 122 8.81 8.72 1.83
C ASP A 122 9.41 7.75 2.87
N SER A 123 10.28 6.84 2.43
CA SER A 123 10.91 5.86 3.31
C SER A 123 11.89 6.47 4.33
N CYS A 124 12.50 7.61 4.01
CA CYS A 124 13.53 8.24 4.82
C CYS A 124 13.05 9.46 5.63
N GLU A 125 11.89 10.04 5.29
CA GLU A 125 11.38 11.27 5.88
C GLU A 125 11.28 11.19 7.41
N LEU A 126 10.60 10.17 7.93
CA LEU A 126 10.40 10.03 9.38
C LEU A 126 11.73 9.89 10.14
N LEU A 127 12.72 9.23 9.55
CA LEU A 127 14.04 9.05 10.16
C LEU A 127 14.82 10.36 10.18
N ALA A 128 14.81 11.10 9.07
CA ALA A 128 15.47 12.40 8.99
C ALA A 128 14.83 13.44 9.91
N VAL A 129 13.50 13.51 9.97
CA VAL A 129 12.78 14.42 10.87
C VAL A 129 13.08 14.09 12.33
N LYS A 130 13.05 12.80 12.69
CA LYS A 130 13.23 12.37 14.09
C LYS A 130 14.68 12.46 14.57
N TYR A 131 15.63 12.15 13.70
CA TYR A 131 17.04 11.96 14.08
C TYR A 131 18.02 12.96 13.46
N GLY A 132 17.58 13.78 12.50
CA GLY A 132 18.46 14.68 11.75
C GLY A 132 18.64 16.07 12.36
N SER A 133 17.71 16.56 13.18
CA SER A 133 17.88 17.85 13.84
C SER A 133 18.82 17.75 15.04
N GLY A 134 20.05 18.25 14.89
CA GLY A 134 20.95 18.60 16.00
C GLY A 134 21.68 17.44 16.70
N HIS A 135 21.59 16.23 16.18
CA HIS A 135 22.32 15.07 16.71
C HIS A 135 23.59 14.85 15.89
N GLN A 136 24.72 14.62 16.56
CA GLN A 136 25.87 14.04 15.88
C GLN A 136 25.47 12.64 15.34
N PRO A 137 26.07 12.13 14.24
CA PRO A 137 25.68 10.84 13.66
C PRO A 137 25.69 9.67 14.68
N GLY A 138 26.61 9.70 15.63
CA GLY A 138 26.69 8.72 16.72
C GLY A 138 25.59 8.87 17.80
N GLU A 139 25.01 10.05 17.96
CA GLU A 139 23.85 10.28 18.83
C GLU A 139 22.56 9.79 18.19
N ALA A 140 22.33 10.13 16.92
CA ALA A 140 21.19 9.63 16.14
C ALA A 140 21.13 8.09 16.18
N ARG A 141 22.27 7.43 15.94
CA ARG A 141 22.39 5.97 16.05
C ARG A 141 22.10 5.46 17.47
N ARG A 142 22.62 6.09 18.52
CA ARG A 142 22.31 5.69 19.91
C ARG A 142 20.83 5.85 20.26
N SER A 143 20.20 6.93 19.79
CA SER A 143 18.77 7.17 19.97
C SER A 143 17.93 6.12 19.25
N LEU A 144 18.31 5.71 18.04
CA LEU A 144 17.69 4.58 17.36
C LEU A 144 17.85 3.28 18.16
N GLU A 145 19.08 2.91 18.54
CA GLU A 145 19.37 1.67 19.28
C GLU A 145 18.55 1.56 20.57
N THR A 146 18.36 2.69 21.25
CA THR A 146 17.49 2.77 22.43
C THR A 146 16.05 2.37 22.11
N VAL A 147 15.48 2.91 21.02
CA VAL A 147 14.10 2.63 20.60
C VAL A 147 13.95 1.18 20.14
N ILE A 148 14.86 0.70 19.30
CA ILE A 148 14.74 -0.65 18.73
C ILE A 148 15.05 -1.77 19.74
N SER A 149 15.70 -1.45 20.87
CA SER A 149 15.94 -2.42 21.95
C SER A 149 14.66 -2.96 22.61
N ALA A 150 13.55 -2.22 22.47
CA ALA A 150 12.23 -2.62 22.98
C ALA A 150 11.36 -3.32 21.90
N MET A 151 11.87 -3.47 20.67
CA MET A 151 11.14 -4.09 19.56
C MET A 151 11.43 -5.59 19.47
N PRO A 152 10.53 -6.38 18.84
CA PRO A 152 10.86 -7.75 18.43
C PRO A 152 12.13 -7.79 17.56
N PRO A 153 12.96 -8.85 17.64
CA PRO A 153 14.25 -8.90 16.95
C PRO A 153 14.21 -8.56 15.46
N ASN A 154 13.23 -9.08 14.72
CA ASN A 154 13.09 -8.82 13.29
C ASN A 154 12.79 -7.35 12.98
N SER A 155 11.85 -6.77 13.72
CA SER A 155 11.50 -5.36 13.61
C SER A 155 12.72 -4.48 13.93
N ALA A 156 13.48 -4.83 14.97
CA ALA A 156 14.71 -4.13 15.33
C ALA A 156 15.78 -4.18 14.21
N VAL A 157 15.98 -5.35 13.59
CA VAL A 157 16.90 -5.51 12.45
C VAL A 157 16.45 -4.68 11.26
N TYR A 158 15.15 -4.70 10.93
CA TYR A 158 14.58 -3.90 9.85
C TYR A 158 14.79 -2.40 10.07
N HIS A 159 14.40 -1.87 11.24
CA HIS A 159 14.54 -0.45 11.54
C HIS A 159 16.01 -0.01 11.57
N ARG A 160 16.93 -0.88 12.03
CA ARG A 160 18.38 -0.63 11.93
C ARG A 160 18.84 -0.51 10.48
N ARG A 161 18.45 -1.47 9.63
CA ARG A 161 18.75 -1.44 8.20
C ARG A 161 18.18 -0.18 7.53
N GLN A 162 16.94 0.21 7.83
CA GLN A 162 16.34 1.42 7.25
C GLN A 162 17.09 2.69 7.68
N PHE A 163 17.49 2.78 8.94
CA PHE A 163 18.32 3.89 9.40
C PHE A 163 19.66 3.95 8.69
N GLU A 164 20.34 2.81 8.50
CA GLU A 164 21.59 2.74 7.75
C GLU A 164 21.40 3.18 6.30
N ARG A 165 20.33 2.73 5.64
CA ARG A 165 19.98 3.12 4.26
C ARG A 165 19.69 4.61 4.11
N CYS A 166 19.10 5.24 5.12
CA CYS A 166 18.71 6.65 5.11
C CYS A 166 19.73 7.58 5.77
N GLN A 167 20.92 7.09 6.13
CA GLN A 167 21.86 7.83 6.97
C GLN A 167 22.28 9.18 6.35
N GLY A 168 22.41 9.25 5.02
CA GLY A 168 22.74 10.51 4.33
C GLY A 168 21.67 11.60 4.54
N PHE A 169 20.39 11.25 4.49
CA PHE A 169 19.29 12.18 4.79
C PHE A 169 19.16 12.52 6.27
N VAL A 170 19.57 11.62 7.18
CA VAL A 170 19.68 11.96 8.61
C VAL A 170 20.76 13.02 8.82
N GLN A 171 21.87 12.96 8.09
CA GLN A 171 22.97 13.93 8.20
C GLN A 171 22.67 15.24 7.47
N THR A 172 21.89 15.18 6.41
CA THR A 172 21.53 16.32 5.54
C THR A 172 20.02 16.36 5.31
N PRO A 173 19.20 16.68 6.34
CA PRO A 173 17.74 16.63 6.22
C PRO A 173 17.19 17.58 5.15
N GLU A 174 17.88 18.67 4.85
CA GLU A 174 17.54 19.62 3.80
C GLU A 174 17.62 19.05 2.37
N ALA A 175 18.26 17.89 2.18
CA ALA A 175 18.30 17.19 0.90
C ALA A 175 17.02 16.37 0.63
N LEU A 176 16.13 16.23 1.62
CA LEU A 176 14.82 15.63 1.40
C LEU A 176 13.92 16.60 0.64
N GLU A 177 13.24 16.07 -0.38
CA GLU A 177 12.17 16.76 -1.07
C GLU A 177 10.83 16.12 -0.73
N ASN A 178 9.72 16.77 -1.09
CA ASN A 178 8.39 16.24 -0.80
C ASN A 178 8.13 15.00 -1.69
N ALA A 179 7.97 13.85 -1.03
CA ALA A 179 7.70 12.57 -1.68
C ALA A 179 6.40 12.57 -2.50
N GLU A 180 5.34 13.21 -2.00
CA GLU A 180 4.03 13.26 -2.64
C GLU A 180 4.09 13.99 -3.98
N ILE A 181 4.90 15.04 -4.08
CA ILE A 181 5.11 15.77 -5.35
C ILE A 181 5.72 14.83 -6.40
N TRP A 182 6.81 14.13 -6.05
CA TRP A 182 7.47 13.21 -6.98
C TRP A 182 6.59 12.02 -7.38
N GLN A 183 5.83 11.47 -6.43
CA GLN A 183 4.89 10.40 -6.71
C GLN A 183 3.73 10.88 -7.60
N THR A 184 3.26 12.12 -7.42
CA THR A 184 2.21 12.73 -8.25
C THR A 184 2.71 12.93 -9.69
N LEU A 185 3.90 13.51 -9.85
CA LEU A 185 4.54 13.66 -11.16
C LEU A 185 4.75 12.31 -11.85
N ALA A 186 5.17 11.28 -11.11
CA ALA A 186 5.30 9.93 -11.66
C ALA A 186 3.96 9.37 -12.17
N ALA A 187 2.86 9.63 -11.45
CA ALA A 187 1.52 9.19 -11.84
C ALA A 187 1.09 9.87 -13.16
N GLU A 188 1.28 11.19 -13.25
CA GLU A 188 0.99 11.98 -14.46
C GLU A 188 1.87 11.57 -15.64
N ALA A 189 3.14 11.23 -15.39
CA ALA A 189 4.08 10.70 -16.37
C ALA A 189 3.80 9.23 -16.77
N GLY A 190 2.79 8.58 -16.16
CA GLY A 190 2.31 7.27 -16.57
C GLY A 190 2.87 6.07 -15.80
N HIS A 191 3.57 6.29 -14.69
CA HIS A 191 4.14 5.21 -13.90
C HIS A 191 3.05 4.27 -13.32
N PRO A 192 3.14 2.93 -13.49
CA PRO A 192 2.06 2.02 -13.14
C PRO A 192 1.59 2.09 -11.67
N ALA A 193 2.54 1.99 -10.74
CA ALA A 193 2.22 1.98 -9.31
C ALA A 193 1.77 3.36 -8.80
N ALA A 194 2.44 4.43 -9.20
CA ALA A 194 2.05 5.82 -8.92
C ALA A 194 0.61 6.12 -9.30
N ARG A 195 0.15 5.73 -10.51
CA ARG A 195 -1.24 5.90 -10.93
C ARG A 195 -2.23 5.13 -10.04
N MET A 196 -1.87 3.92 -9.64
CA MET A 196 -2.69 3.15 -8.70
C MET A 196 -2.73 3.81 -7.32
N LYS A 197 -1.60 4.33 -6.84
CA LYS A 197 -1.49 5.03 -5.57
C LYS A 197 -2.30 6.32 -5.53
N SER A 198 -2.32 7.11 -6.60
CA SER A 198 -3.12 8.35 -6.66
C SER A 198 -4.63 8.13 -6.55
N TRP A 199 -5.13 6.94 -6.90
CA TRP A 199 -6.55 6.61 -6.66
C TRP A 199 -6.85 6.20 -5.21
N LEU A 200 -5.82 5.88 -4.43
CA LEU A 200 -5.93 5.39 -3.05
C LEU A 200 -5.56 6.46 -2.02
N ASP A 201 -4.58 7.31 -2.33
CA ASP A 201 -4.02 8.32 -1.43
C ASP A 201 -4.46 9.72 -1.86
N ARG A 202 -5.36 10.33 -1.07
CA ARG A 202 -5.91 11.67 -1.32
C ARG A 202 -4.89 12.80 -1.28
N ARG A 203 -3.68 12.55 -0.75
CA ARG A 203 -2.60 13.55 -0.76
C ARG A 203 -1.99 13.71 -2.16
N MET A 204 -2.15 12.71 -3.03
CA MET A 204 -1.71 12.76 -4.41
C MET A 204 -2.81 13.34 -5.29
N ASP A 205 -2.64 14.59 -5.72
CA ASP A 205 -3.60 15.28 -6.60
C ASP A 205 -3.17 15.18 -8.06
N ALA A 206 -3.07 13.94 -8.58
CA ALA A 206 -2.66 13.67 -9.95
C ALA A 206 -3.84 13.80 -10.93
N ASP A 207 -3.66 14.53 -12.03
CA ASP A 207 -4.70 14.69 -13.07
C ASP A 207 -4.81 13.45 -13.98
N ILE A 208 -5.31 12.33 -13.45
CA ILE A 208 -5.40 11.04 -14.17
C ILE A 208 -6.82 10.44 -14.24
N GLY A 209 -7.82 11.17 -13.76
CA GLY A 209 -9.23 10.76 -13.73
C GLY A 209 -9.53 9.57 -12.80
N ALA A 210 -10.80 9.18 -12.72
CA ALA A 210 -11.23 8.01 -11.93
C ALA A 210 -10.77 6.69 -12.59
N PRO A 211 -10.46 5.64 -11.80
CA PRO A 211 -10.06 4.35 -12.36
C PRO A 211 -11.23 3.63 -13.02
N SER A 212 -10.96 3.00 -14.15
CA SER A 212 -11.77 1.89 -14.67
C SER A 212 -11.06 0.56 -14.45
N ARG A 213 -11.83 -0.54 -14.39
CA ARG A 213 -11.31 -1.91 -14.27
C ARG A 213 -10.25 -2.21 -15.33
N ALA A 214 -10.49 -1.81 -16.58
CA ALA A 214 -9.57 -2.04 -17.68
C ALA A 214 -8.23 -1.30 -17.49
N GLN A 215 -8.27 -0.06 -16.99
CA GLN A 215 -7.07 0.71 -16.68
C GLN A 215 -6.26 0.05 -15.55
N VAL A 216 -6.89 -0.31 -14.43
CA VAL A 216 -6.19 -0.96 -13.32
C VAL A 216 -5.56 -2.28 -13.75
N ILE A 217 -6.30 -3.11 -14.49
CA ILE A 217 -5.76 -4.37 -15.03
C ILE A 217 -4.55 -4.14 -15.92
N ALA A 218 -4.58 -3.15 -16.81
CA ALA A 218 -3.44 -2.83 -17.67
C ALA A 218 -2.21 -2.42 -16.85
N LEU A 219 -2.38 -1.66 -15.76
CA LEU A 219 -1.28 -1.26 -14.87
C LEU A 219 -0.71 -2.46 -14.11
N VAL A 220 -1.53 -3.40 -13.64
CA VAL A 220 -1.06 -4.64 -12.99
C VAL A 220 -0.36 -5.56 -14.00
N GLN A 221 -0.87 -5.62 -15.24
CA GLN A 221 -0.27 -6.40 -16.33
C GLN A 221 1.08 -5.86 -16.78
N SER A 222 1.41 -4.59 -16.49
CA SER A 222 2.76 -4.05 -16.71
C SER A 222 3.84 -4.89 -16.02
N GLY A 223 3.49 -5.61 -14.94
CA GLY A 223 4.43 -6.43 -14.17
C GLY A 223 5.29 -5.63 -13.19
N HIS A 224 5.05 -4.33 -13.03
CA HIS A 224 5.76 -3.54 -12.03
C HIS A 224 5.49 -4.10 -10.61
N PRO A 225 6.52 -4.40 -9.80
CA PRO A 225 6.34 -5.06 -8.50
C PRO A 225 5.44 -4.25 -7.56
N ASP A 226 5.61 -2.93 -7.49
CA ASP A 226 4.75 -2.08 -6.64
C ASP A 226 3.30 -1.98 -7.17
N ALA A 227 3.08 -2.15 -8.48
CA ALA A 227 1.72 -2.19 -9.03
C ALA A 227 1.02 -3.51 -8.65
N LEU A 228 1.77 -4.63 -8.69
CA LEU A 228 1.31 -5.93 -8.19
C LEU A 228 0.99 -5.87 -6.69
N ALA A 229 1.86 -5.24 -5.89
CA ALA A 229 1.64 -5.02 -4.46
C ALA A 229 0.39 -4.18 -4.16
N THR A 230 0.08 -3.21 -5.03
CA THR A 230 -1.08 -2.31 -4.88
C THR A 230 -2.38 -2.94 -5.40
N ALA A 231 -2.31 -3.95 -6.26
CA ALA A 231 -3.47 -4.61 -6.87
C ALA A 231 -4.59 -4.98 -5.88
N PRO A 232 -4.35 -5.61 -4.71
CA PRO A 232 -5.42 -6.00 -3.78
C PRO A 232 -6.16 -4.82 -3.15
N ARG A 233 -5.68 -3.59 -3.30
CA ARG A 233 -6.38 -2.38 -2.85
C ARG A 233 -7.40 -1.85 -3.86
N LEU A 234 -7.29 -2.27 -5.12
CA LEU A 234 -8.12 -1.79 -6.23
C LEU A 234 -8.89 -2.91 -6.92
N LEU A 235 -8.40 -4.14 -6.87
CA LEU A 235 -9.01 -5.31 -7.49
C LEU A 235 -9.40 -6.33 -6.43
N ALA A 236 -10.63 -6.85 -6.50
CA ALA A 236 -11.11 -7.93 -5.67
C ALA A 236 -11.35 -9.18 -6.51
N LEU A 237 -11.17 -10.34 -5.89
CA LEU A 237 -11.59 -11.61 -6.46
C LEU A 237 -13.07 -11.85 -6.16
N GLN A 238 -13.78 -12.43 -7.12
CA GLN A 238 -15.13 -12.94 -6.94
C GLN A 238 -15.05 -14.42 -6.62
N THR A 239 -15.43 -14.77 -5.39
CA THR A 239 -15.50 -16.15 -4.90
C THR A 239 -16.92 -16.45 -4.42
N PRO A 240 -17.33 -17.73 -4.32
CA PRO A 240 -18.64 -18.07 -3.76
C PRO A 240 -18.72 -17.87 -2.23
N GLU A 241 -17.66 -17.38 -1.60
CA GLU A 241 -17.56 -17.24 -0.15
C GLU A 241 -18.27 -15.98 0.39
N PRO A 242 -18.61 -15.95 1.68
CA PRO A 242 -19.08 -14.73 2.34
C PRO A 242 -18.06 -13.58 2.21
N PRO A 243 -18.50 -12.30 2.23
CA PRO A 243 -17.64 -11.16 1.94
C PRO A 243 -16.32 -11.11 2.72
N GLN A 244 -16.33 -11.41 4.02
CA GLN A 244 -15.14 -11.37 4.86
C GLN A 244 -14.13 -12.46 4.50
N VAL A 245 -14.61 -13.66 4.16
CA VAL A 245 -13.77 -14.77 3.72
C VAL A 245 -13.23 -14.48 2.32
N ASN A 246 -14.06 -13.91 1.44
CA ASN A 246 -13.65 -13.49 0.11
C ASN A 246 -12.56 -12.41 0.15
N GLU A 247 -12.70 -11.40 1.01
CA GLU A 247 -11.68 -10.35 1.20
C GLU A 247 -10.34 -10.95 1.61
N ALA A 248 -10.33 -11.84 2.61
CA ALA A 248 -9.12 -12.52 3.05
C ALA A 248 -8.49 -13.40 1.95
N ILE A 249 -9.31 -14.17 1.21
CA ILE A 249 -8.82 -14.96 0.06
C ILE A 249 -8.22 -14.05 -1.00
N SER A 250 -8.92 -12.96 -1.35
CA SER A 250 -8.51 -12.00 -2.38
C SER A 250 -7.18 -11.33 -2.02
N GLU A 251 -7.06 -10.80 -0.81
CA GLU A 251 -5.83 -10.16 -0.34
C GLU A 251 -4.63 -11.11 -0.37
N LEU A 252 -4.79 -12.32 0.16
CA LEU A 252 -3.72 -13.31 0.20
C LEU A 252 -3.35 -13.84 -1.20
N ALA A 253 -4.34 -14.08 -2.07
CA ALA A 253 -4.09 -14.54 -3.43
C ALA A 253 -3.28 -13.53 -4.24
N TRP A 254 -3.65 -12.25 -4.17
CA TRP A 254 -2.89 -11.17 -4.82
C TRP A 254 -1.49 -11.04 -4.23
N THR A 255 -1.33 -11.14 -2.92
CA THR A 255 -0.03 -11.04 -2.26
C THR A 255 0.90 -12.18 -2.67
N LEU A 256 0.39 -13.42 -2.65
CA LEU A 256 1.15 -14.61 -3.06
C LEU A 256 1.55 -14.54 -4.54
N ALA A 257 0.62 -14.13 -5.41
CA ALA A 257 0.92 -13.90 -6.83
C ALA A 257 1.93 -12.76 -7.03
N ALA A 258 1.85 -11.67 -6.26
CA ALA A 258 2.84 -10.59 -6.36
C ALA A 258 4.25 -11.08 -6.00
N CYS A 259 4.39 -11.93 -4.96
CA CYS A 259 5.66 -12.53 -4.57
C CYS A 259 6.29 -13.38 -5.69
N SER A 260 5.52 -14.27 -6.29
CA SER A 260 6.00 -15.13 -7.39
C SER A 260 6.32 -14.32 -8.66
N LEU A 261 5.72 -13.14 -8.80
CA LEU A 261 5.88 -12.24 -9.94
C LEU A 261 6.93 -11.12 -9.71
N GLY A 262 7.74 -11.21 -8.66
CA GLY A 262 8.92 -10.37 -8.48
C GLY A 262 8.81 -9.26 -7.44
N MET A 263 7.73 -9.20 -6.65
CA MET A 263 7.69 -8.39 -5.43
C MET A 263 8.69 -8.94 -4.40
N ASP A 264 9.39 -8.06 -3.67
CA ASP A 264 10.31 -8.48 -2.61
C ASP A 264 9.55 -9.01 -1.40
N CYS A 265 9.43 -10.33 -1.35
CA CYS A 265 8.85 -11.08 -0.24
C CYS A 265 9.90 -11.76 0.64
N SER A 266 11.15 -11.29 0.59
CA SER A 266 12.22 -11.74 1.48
C SER A 266 11.94 -11.33 2.93
N PRO A 267 12.66 -11.90 3.92
CA PRO A 267 12.47 -11.52 5.31
C PRO A 267 12.61 -10.01 5.54
N MET A 268 13.51 -9.33 4.82
CA MET A 268 13.74 -7.89 4.95
C MET A 268 12.93 -7.02 3.99
N GLY A 269 12.06 -7.65 3.18
CA GLY A 269 11.13 -6.96 2.29
C GLY A 269 10.07 -6.20 3.07
N GLU A 270 9.64 -5.05 2.54
CA GLU A 270 8.70 -4.15 3.20
C GLU A 270 7.37 -4.85 3.53
N SER A 271 6.81 -5.61 2.59
CA SER A 271 5.54 -6.34 2.79
C SER A 271 5.65 -7.39 3.89
N THR A 272 6.76 -8.14 3.93
CA THR A 272 7.04 -9.08 5.02
C THR A 272 7.11 -8.35 6.35
N GLN A 273 7.82 -7.22 6.39
CA GLN A 273 8.05 -6.47 7.62
C GLN A 273 6.77 -5.85 8.16
N ILE A 274 5.92 -5.26 7.31
CA ILE A 274 4.61 -4.74 7.70
C ILE A 274 3.74 -5.85 8.32
N ARG A 275 3.70 -7.03 7.67
CA ARG A 275 3.00 -8.20 8.21
C ARG A 275 3.55 -8.62 9.57
N CYS A 276 4.88 -8.61 9.69
CA CYS A 276 5.61 -9.02 10.89
C CYS A 276 5.61 -8.01 12.05
N ILE A 277 5.08 -6.79 11.88
CA ILE A 277 4.97 -5.82 12.99
C ILE A 277 4.07 -6.39 14.11
N TRP A 278 3.01 -7.08 13.74
CA TRP A 278 1.99 -7.61 14.67
C TRP A 278 2.02 -9.13 14.82
N ALA A 279 2.95 -9.78 14.14
CA ALA A 279 3.07 -11.22 14.09
C ALA A 279 4.39 -11.71 14.70
N ASN A 280 4.42 -12.99 15.09
CA ASN A 280 5.62 -13.60 15.64
C ASN A 280 6.44 -14.25 14.52
N CYS A 281 7.06 -13.42 13.68
CA CYS A 281 7.93 -13.88 12.61
C CYS A 281 9.32 -14.30 13.11
N GLY A 282 9.85 -15.37 12.54
CA GLY A 282 11.25 -15.77 12.59
C GLY A 282 12.15 -14.94 11.66
N PRO A 283 13.46 -14.87 11.93
CA PRO A 283 14.39 -13.98 11.21
C PRO A 283 14.57 -14.29 9.72
N GLU A 284 14.27 -15.53 9.32
CA GLU A 284 14.37 -16.01 7.94
C GLU A 284 13.00 -16.22 7.30
N ASP A 285 11.92 -15.75 7.94
CA ASP A 285 10.57 -15.98 7.44
C ASP A 285 10.31 -15.12 6.20
N HIS A 286 10.02 -15.79 5.09
CA HIS A 286 9.54 -15.16 3.87
C HIS A 286 8.02 -14.95 3.96
N LEU A 287 7.49 -13.90 3.32
CA LEU A 287 6.06 -13.57 3.41
C LEU A 287 5.13 -14.75 3.08
N PRO A 288 5.36 -15.59 2.05
CA PRO A 288 4.50 -16.76 1.79
C PRO A 288 4.47 -17.79 2.93
N ASP A 289 5.56 -17.94 3.67
CA ASP A 289 5.64 -18.86 4.81
C ASP A 289 4.94 -18.28 6.05
N VAL A 290 5.08 -16.96 6.28
CA VAL A 290 4.31 -16.24 7.31
C VAL A 290 2.81 -16.37 7.04
N ILE A 291 2.38 -16.10 5.80
CA ILE A 291 0.98 -16.23 5.39
C ILE A 291 0.48 -17.67 5.63
N ARG A 292 1.26 -18.69 5.26
CA ARG A 292 0.90 -20.10 5.49
C ARG A 292 0.69 -20.43 6.96
N ALA A 293 1.56 -19.90 7.83
CA ALA A 293 1.53 -20.19 9.25
C ALA A 293 0.35 -19.53 9.98
N GLU A 294 -0.10 -18.36 9.50
CA GLU A 294 -1.12 -17.55 10.16
C GLU A 294 -2.53 -17.73 9.62
N ALA A 295 -2.65 -17.97 8.31
CA ALA A 295 -3.95 -18.03 7.67
C ALA A 295 -4.69 -19.32 8.05
N ASP A 296 -6.02 -19.24 8.09
CA ASP A 296 -6.85 -20.44 8.16
C ASP A 296 -6.51 -21.37 6.99
N PRO A 297 -6.33 -22.70 7.22
CA PRO A 297 -5.92 -23.62 6.16
C PRO A 297 -6.84 -23.62 4.94
N TYR A 298 -8.15 -23.42 5.12
CA TYR A 298 -9.10 -23.31 4.01
C TYR A 298 -8.83 -22.04 3.19
N ILE A 299 -8.74 -20.89 3.86
CA ILE A 299 -8.46 -19.60 3.23
C ILE A 299 -7.14 -19.66 2.47
N TYR A 300 -6.08 -20.23 3.07
CA TYR A 300 -4.77 -20.37 2.45
C TYR A 300 -4.81 -21.23 1.18
N GLN A 301 -5.50 -22.37 1.22
CA GLN A 301 -5.64 -23.24 0.05
C GLN A 301 -6.40 -22.56 -1.09
N GLN A 302 -7.48 -21.83 -0.78
CA GLN A 302 -8.18 -21.03 -1.78
C GLN A 302 -7.27 -19.92 -2.34
N ALA A 303 -6.55 -19.22 -1.49
CA ALA A 303 -5.65 -18.14 -1.89
C ALA A 303 -4.55 -18.63 -2.85
N ILE A 304 -3.94 -19.80 -2.60
CA ILE A 304 -2.97 -20.41 -3.52
C ILE A 304 -3.60 -20.68 -4.89
N SER A 305 -4.78 -21.32 -4.92
CA SER A 305 -5.48 -21.64 -6.17
C SER A 305 -5.76 -20.38 -7.00
N TYR A 306 -6.19 -19.29 -6.35
CA TYR A 306 -6.39 -18.03 -7.03
C TYR A 306 -5.07 -17.33 -7.41
N ALA A 307 -4.02 -17.44 -6.60
CA ALA A 307 -2.70 -16.90 -6.92
C ALA A 307 -2.14 -17.53 -8.20
N GLU A 308 -2.20 -18.86 -8.33
CA GLU A 308 -1.77 -19.59 -9.54
C GLU A 308 -2.57 -19.14 -10.79
N ARG A 309 -3.87 -18.91 -10.64
CA ARG A 309 -4.72 -18.38 -11.72
C ARG A 309 -4.33 -16.95 -12.09
N LEU A 310 -4.12 -16.08 -11.09
CA LEU A 310 -3.66 -14.71 -11.31
C LEU A 310 -2.33 -14.70 -12.06
N GLU A 311 -1.36 -15.50 -11.62
CA GLU A 311 -0.06 -15.66 -12.29
C GLU A 311 -0.21 -16.09 -13.75
N ALA A 312 -1.02 -17.12 -14.02
CA ALA A 312 -1.26 -17.59 -15.38
C ALA A 312 -1.87 -16.49 -16.27
N HIS A 313 -2.88 -15.77 -15.77
CA HIS A 313 -3.50 -14.68 -16.52
C HIS A 313 -2.55 -13.49 -16.72
N LEU A 314 -1.72 -13.19 -15.74
CA LEU A 314 -0.77 -12.09 -15.80
C LEU A 314 0.40 -12.41 -16.74
N ASN A 315 0.90 -13.65 -16.74
CA ASN A 315 1.96 -14.09 -17.65
C ASN A 315 1.48 -14.18 -19.11
N THR A 316 0.20 -14.45 -19.33
CA THR A 316 -0.40 -14.52 -20.68
C THR A 316 -1.05 -13.21 -21.14
N GLY A 317 -1.10 -12.18 -20.28
CA GLY A 317 -1.76 -10.91 -20.60
C GLY A 317 -3.28 -11.02 -20.74
N THR A 318 -3.91 -12.05 -20.15
CA THR A 318 -5.35 -12.34 -20.29
C THR A 318 -6.18 -11.95 -19.07
N LEU A 319 -5.60 -11.31 -18.05
CA LEU A 319 -6.34 -10.87 -16.85
C LEU A 319 -7.57 -10.00 -17.17
N GLY A 320 -7.54 -9.22 -18.26
CA GLY A 320 -8.68 -8.43 -18.72
C GLY A 320 -9.96 -9.24 -18.97
N THR A 321 -9.84 -10.51 -19.38
CA THR A 321 -10.96 -11.42 -19.64
C THR A 321 -11.38 -12.24 -18.42
N ALA A 322 -10.69 -12.10 -17.28
CA ALA A 322 -11.02 -12.80 -16.06
C ALA A 322 -12.23 -12.16 -15.36
N GLU A 323 -13.44 -12.61 -15.67
CA GLU A 323 -14.69 -12.07 -15.09
C GLU A 323 -14.75 -12.15 -13.55
N TRP A 324 -13.96 -13.03 -12.95
CA TRP A 324 -13.84 -13.20 -11.51
C TRP A 324 -12.90 -12.19 -10.82
N VAL A 325 -12.39 -11.19 -11.55
CA VAL A 325 -11.60 -10.08 -11.01
C VAL A 325 -12.36 -8.79 -11.25
N GLU A 326 -12.67 -8.05 -10.20
CA GLU A 326 -13.49 -6.83 -10.27
C GLU A 326 -12.79 -5.61 -9.68
N LEU A 327 -13.17 -4.42 -10.13
CA LEU A 327 -12.72 -3.17 -9.54
C LEU A 327 -13.47 -2.94 -8.22
N GLN A 328 -12.74 -2.71 -7.14
CA GLN A 328 -13.31 -2.38 -5.85
C GLN A 328 -13.89 -0.96 -5.84
N ALA A 329 -14.92 -0.75 -5.03
CA ALA A 329 -15.38 0.59 -4.71
C ALA A 329 -14.26 1.32 -3.96
N LEU A 330 -13.82 2.46 -4.50
CA LEU A 330 -12.83 3.29 -3.80
C LEU A 330 -13.46 3.82 -2.51
N PRO A 331 -12.73 3.84 -1.39
CA PRO A 331 -13.30 4.08 -0.06
C PRO A 331 -14.07 5.39 0.14
N ASN A 332 -14.11 6.33 -0.82
CA ASN A 332 -14.81 7.60 -0.64
C ASN A 332 -15.36 8.25 -1.94
N GLN A 333 -15.92 7.49 -2.87
CA GLN A 333 -16.61 8.04 -4.06
C GLN A 333 -18.02 8.61 -3.75
N GLY A 334 -18.33 8.95 -2.48
CA GLY A 334 -19.69 9.28 -2.05
C GLY A 334 -19.88 10.47 -1.10
N GLU A 335 -18.80 11.11 -0.61
CA GLU A 335 -18.92 12.28 0.27
C GLU A 335 -18.33 13.52 -0.41
N PRO A 336 -19.15 14.53 -0.76
CA PRO A 336 -18.62 15.83 -1.15
C PRO A 336 -17.95 16.50 0.06
N ASN A 337 -16.79 17.13 -0.18
CA ASN A 337 -16.15 18.05 0.77
C ASN A 337 -17.04 19.25 1.08
#